data_AF-A0A0F9DY57-F1
#
_entry.id   AF-A0A0F9DY57-F1
#
_cell.length_a   1.000
_cell.length_b   1.000
_cell.length_c   1.000
_cell.angle_alpha   90.00
_cell.angle_beta   90.00
_cell.angle_gamma   90.00
#
_symmetry.space_group_name_H-M   'P 1'
#
loop_
_entity.id
_entity.type
_entity.pdbx_description
1 polymer ?
#
loop_
_entity_poly.entity_id
_entity_poly.type
_entity_poly.pdbx_seq_one_letter_code
_entity_poly.pdbx_strand_id
1 'polypeptide(L)' 'VQVRALENRVPILAINVQNQRFGGKSIIVDLLERQGVMIPKILASLRGEQAKVFKFNLNRYKKSRKQRFSDSKKFT' A
#
# COMPACT_ATOMS: atom_id res chain seq x y z
N VAL A 1 -6.42 1.07 6.61
CA VAL A 1 -5.37 1.49 5.63
C VAL A 1 -5.07 0.43 4.58
N GLN A 2 -4.76 -0.83 4.95
CA GLN A 2 -4.45 -1.90 3.98
C GLN A 2 -5.54 -2.14 2.92
N VAL A 3 -6.81 -2.10 3.32
CA VAL A 3 -7.96 -2.26 2.39
C VAL A 3 -7.93 -1.20 1.29
N ARG A 4 -7.69 0.07 1.64
CA ARG A 4 -7.60 1.18 0.66
C ARG A 4 -6.45 0.99 -0.33
N ALA A 5 -5.32 0.44 0.11
CA ALA A 5 -4.18 0.16 -0.76
C ALA A 5 -4.55 -0.90 -1.81
N LEU A 6 -5.25 -1.95 -1.38
CA LEU A 6 -5.73 -3.02 -2.26
C LEU A 6 -6.82 -2.54 -3.24
N GLU A 7 -7.83 -1.85 -2.72
CA GLU A 7 -8.95 -1.31 -3.50
C GLU A 7 -8.49 -0.41 -4.65
N ASN A 8 -7.48 0.44 -4.40
CA ASN A 8 -7.01 1.40 -5.40
C ASN A 8 -5.78 0.91 -6.17
N ARG A 9 -5.22 -0.24 -5.78
CA ARG A 9 -3.94 -0.77 -6.27
C ARG A 9 -2.84 0.31 -6.26
N VAL A 10 -2.66 0.97 -5.12
CA VAL A 10 -1.63 1.99 -4.87
C VAL A 10 -0.90 1.72 -3.55
N PRO A 11 0.38 2.09 -3.42
CA PRO A 11 1.03 2.11 -2.12
C PRO A 11 0.42 3.22 -1.27
N ILE A 12 0.39 3.03 0.05
CA ILE A 12 -0.08 4.04 1.00
C ILE A 12 1.00 4.34 2.02
N LEU A 13 1.31 5.62 2.16
CA LEU A 13 2.07 6.16 3.27
C LEU A 13 1.07 6.77 4.27
N ALA A 14 0.88 6.12 5.41
CA ALA A 14 0.01 6.62 6.47
C ALA A 14 0.89 7.14 7.61
N ILE A 15 1.13 8.44 7.62
CA ILE A 15 1.93 9.11 8.65
C ILE A 15 1.03 9.45 9.83
N ASN A 16 1.53 9.25 11.04
CA ASN A 16 0.85 9.64 12.26
C ASN A 16 1.81 10.33 13.23
N VAL A 17 1.24 11.22 14.06
CA VAL A 17 1.96 11.90 15.14
C VAL A 17 2.03 10.97 16.35
N GLN A 18 3.16 10.94 17.03
CA GLN A 18 3.35 10.19 18.27
C GLN A 18 3.48 11.17 19.45
N ASN A 19 2.47 11.25 20.31
CA ASN A 19 2.46 12.04 21.55
C ASN A 19 1.44 11.44 22.56
N GLN A 20 1.15 12.13 23.67
CA GLN A 20 0.19 11.62 24.68
C GLN A 20 -1.23 11.38 24.13
N ARG A 21 -1.66 12.13 23.11
CA ARG A 21 -3.00 12.01 22.52
C ARG A 21 -3.03 11.03 21.34
N PHE A 22 -1.93 10.93 20.58
CA PHE A 22 -1.85 10.14 19.35
C PHE A 22 -0.80 9.04 19.49
N GLY A 23 -1.24 7.78 19.33
CA GLY A 23 -0.39 6.60 19.53
C GLY A 23 0.67 6.35 18.45
N GLY A 24 0.93 7.28 17.53
CA GLY A 24 1.90 7.13 16.45
C GLY A 24 1.55 5.99 15.51
N LYS A 25 2.52 5.10 15.24
CA LYS A 25 2.40 3.97 14.31
C LYS A 25 2.21 4.41 12.86
N SER A 26 3.06 5.33 12.40
CA SER A 26 3.18 5.58 10.96
C SER A 26 3.47 4.27 10.24
N ILE A 27 2.75 3.98 9.17
CA ILE A 27 2.90 2.74 8.40
C ILE A 27 3.08 3.01 6.91
N ILE A 28 3.89 2.15 6.30
CA ILE A 28 4.03 2.06 4.86
C ILE A 28 3.37 0.77 4.42
N VAL A 29 2.39 0.87 3.54
CA VAL A 29 1.69 -0.26 2.94
C VAL A 29 2.01 -0.29 1.45
N ASP A 30 2.41 -1.46 0.97
CA ASP A 30 2.64 -1.75 -0.43
C ASP A 30 1.84 -2.99 -0.86
N LEU A 31 1.89 -3.32 -2.14
CA LEU A 31 1.19 -4.43 -2.74
C LEU A 31 2.21 -5.46 -3.25
N LEU A 32 1.98 -6.70 -2.87
CA LEU A 32 2.65 -7.85 -3.43
C LEU A 32 1.67 -8.64 -4.29
N GLU A 33 2.18 -9.22 -5.35
CA GLU A 33 1.44 -10.17 -6.17
C GLU A 33 2.01 -11.57 -5.92
N ARG A 34 1.15 -12.52 -5.56
CA ARG A 34 1.52 -13.93 -5.39
C ARG A 34 0.49 -14.78 -6.12
N GLN A 35 0.94 -15.57 -7.09
CA GLN A 35 0.07 -16.47 -7.87
C GLN A 35 -1.16 -15.74 -8.47
N GLY A 36 -0.96 -14.50 -8.96
CA GLY A 36 -2.04 -13.67 -9.50
C GLY A 36 -2.93 -12.98 -8.46
N VAL A 37 -2.72 -13.22 -7.16
CA VAL A 37 -3.45 -12.58 -6.07
C VAL A 37 -2.68 -11.37 -5.56
N MET A 38 -3.33 -10.20 -5.58
CA MET A 38 -2.79 -8.97 -4.99
C MET A 38 -3.04 -8.93 -3.49
N ILE A 39 -1.99 -8.72 -2.70
CA ILE A 39 -2.01 -8.75 -1.23
C ILE A 39 -1.38 -7.47 -0.68
N PRO A 40 -2.06 -6.72 0.20
CA PRO A 40 -1.47 -5.57 0.88
C PRO A 40 -0.48 -6.04 1.96
N LYS A 41 0.76 -5.58 1.88
CA LYS A 41 1.82 -5.86 2.86
C LYS A 41 2.25 -4.57 3.56
N ILE A 42 2.35 -4.64 4.89
CA ILE A 42 2.99 -3.59 5.68
C ILE A 42 4.50 -3.74 5.50
N LEU A 43 5.14 -2.75 4.87
CA LEU A 43 6.59 -2.72 4.67
C LEU A 43 7.33 -2.18 5.88
N ALA A 44 6.71 -1.23 6.58
CA ALA A 44 7.27 -0.63 7.79
C ALA A 44 6.16 -0.15 8.72
N SER A 45 6.44 -0.21 10.02
CA SER A 45 5.66 0.45 11.07
C SER A 45 6.64 1.14 12.01
N LEU A 46 6.56 2.46 12.09
CA LEU A 46 7.41 3.27 12.96
C LEU A 46 6.82 3.30 14.37
N ARG A 47 7.61 2.85 15.35
CA ARG A 47 7.26 2.86 16.77
C ARG A 47 8.37 3.56 17.54
N GLY A 48 8.32 4.89 17.59
CA GLY A 48 9.41 5.72 18.13
C GLY A 48 10.58 6.00 17.16
N GLU A 49 10.57 5.38 15.97
CA GLU A 49 11.51 5.73 14.89
C GLU A 49 11.16 7.12 14.32
N GLN A 50 12.17 7.96 14.03
CA GLN A 50 11.94 9.31 13.50
C GLN A 50 11.60 9.33 12.00
N ALA A 51 12.28 8.50 11.20
CA ALA A 51 12.10 8.50 9.75
C ALA A 51 12.42 7.12 9.14
N LYS A 52 11.78 6.82 8.02
CA LYS A 52 12.03 5.62 7.22
C LYS A 52 11.90 5.94 5.74
N VAL A 53 12.86 5.50 4.95
CA VAL A 53 12.90 5.75 3.51
C VAL A 53 12.54 4.48 2.76
N PHE A 54 11.64 4.59 1.79
CA PHE A 54 11.27 3.51 0.89
C PHE A 54 11.21 4.00 -0.55
N LYS A 55 11.63 3.13 -1.47
CA LYS A 55 11.54 3.36 -2.91
C LYS A 55 10.38 2.56 -3.48
N PHE A 56 9.53 3.22 -4.26
CA PHE A 56 8.42 2.58 -4.96
C PHE A 56 8.66 2.56 -6.46
N ASN A 57 8.36 1.43 -7.10
CA ASN A 57 8.33 1.34 -8.55
C ASN A 57 6.91 1.60 -9.07
N LEU A 58 6.67 2.80 -9.59
CA LEU A 58 5.33 3.23 -10.04
C LEU A 58 4.79 2.43 -11.23
N ASN A 59 5.69 1.89 -12.07
CA ASN A 59 5.29 1.12 -13.26
C ASN A 59 4.54 -0.16 -12.88
N ARG A 60 4.91 -0.79 -11.75
CA ARG A 60 4.25 -1.99 -11.25
C ARG A 60 2.75 -1.74 -10.98
N TYR A 61 2.43 -0.64 -10.29
CA TYR A 61 1.02 -0.32 -9.99
C TYR A 61 0.25 0.08 -11.25
N LYS A 62 0.88 0.78 -12.19
CA LYS A 62 0.26 1.14 -13.47
C LYS A 62 -0.12 -0.11 -14.27
N LYS A 63 0.79 -1.08 -14.37
CA LYS A 63 0.52 -2.39 -15.01
C LYS A 63 -0.63 -3.11 -14.32
N SER A 64 -0.59 -3.19 -12.98
CA SER A 64 -1.63 -3.88 -12.21
C SER A 64 -3.01 -3.24 -12.36
N ARG A 65 -3.13 -1.90 -12.36
CA ARG A 65 -4.41 -1.22 -12.60
C ARG A 65 -4.95 -1.46 -14.00
N LYS A 66 -4.10 -1.42 -15.03
CA LYS A 66 -4.50 -1.73 -16.41
C LYS A 66 -5.04 -3.16 -16.55
N GLN A 67 -4.35 -4.13 -15.94
CA GLN A 67 -4.80 -5.52 -15.93
C GLN A 67 -6.19 -5.66 -15.30
N ARG A 68 -6.40 -5.09 -14.10
CA ARG A 68 -7.71 -5.11 -13.43
C ARG A 68 -8.83 -4.57 -14.30
N PHE A 69 -8.58 -3.42 -14.93
CA PHE A 69 -9.57 -2.75 -15.78
C PHE A 69 -9.87 -3.56 -17.05
N SER A 70 -8.88 -4.26 -17.60
CA SER A 70 -9.10 -5.18 -18.71
C SER A 70 -9.90 -6.42 -18.27
N ASP A 71 -9.64 -6.95 -17.08
CA ASP A 71 -10.35 -8.12 -16.57
C ASP A 71 -11.81 -7.80 -16.25
N SER A 72 -12.11 -6.62 -15.69
CA SER A 72 -13.50 -6.21 -15.45
C SER A 72 -14.32 -6.18 -16.74
N LYS A 73 -13.73 -5.73 -17.86
CA LYS A 73 -14.39 -5.71 -19.17
C LYS A 73 -14.70 -7.10 -19.76
N LYS A 74 -14.07 -8.18 -19.28
CA LYS A 74 -14.33 -9.54 -19.79
C LYS A 74 -15.57 -10.17 -19.15
N PHE A 75 -16.00 -9.64 -18.01
CA PHE A 75 -17.13 -10.14 -17.22
C PHE A 75 -18.26 -9.11 -17.11
N THR A 76 -18.20 -8.05 -17.91
CA THR A 76 -19.29 -7.07 -18.11
C THR A 76 -19.87 -7.30 -19.50
#